data_AF-A0A1D2AJL7-F1
#
_entry.id   AF-A0A1D2AJL7-F1
#
_cell.length_a   1.000
_cell.length_b   1.000
_cell.length_c   1.000
_cell.angle_alpha   90.00
_cell.angle_beta   90.00
_cell.angle_gamma   90.00
#
_symmetry.space_group_name_H-M   'P 1'
#
loop_
_entity.id
_entity.type
_entity.pdbx_description
1 polymer ?
#
loop_
_entity_poly.entity_id
_entity_poly.type
_entity_poly.pdbx_seq_one_letter_code
_entity_poly.pdbx_strand_id
1 'polypeptide(L)'
;GVASLAAFREYYMTKVEYDKYDMMYLVTGLDIVEQAANGQILDMGGFAYVGGICTHTRFGVGEDAAKTWYNVRTLAHEVGHLLGCPHDGDPVPAELNHPYGSTKCPWDWGYIMSYNQDSINEFSFSTCCNDMIRHLVRMPSRRCMLTNDAHITYNNRT
;
A
#
# COMPACT_ATOMS: atom_id res chain seq x y z
N GLY A 1 -4.91 -8.68 9.94
CA GLY A 1 -4.05 -7.72 9.23
C GLY A 1 -3.94 -6.40 9.95
N VAL A 2 -5.05 -5.69 10.15
CA VAL A 2 -5.07 -4.34 10.74
C VAL A 2 -4.28 -4.23 12.06
N ALA A 3 -4.44 -5.19 12.97
CA ALA A 3 -3.70 -5.20 14.23
C ALA A 3 -2.17 -5.34 14.03
N SER A 4 -1.74 -6.20 13.10
CA SER A 4 -0.32 -6.37 12.76
C SER A 4 0.27 -5.10 12.15
N LEU A 5 -0.47 -4.46 11.24
CA LEU A 5 -0.07 -3.19 10.64
C LEU A 5 0.08 -2.08 11.70
N ALA A 6 -0.88 -1.97 12.61
CA ALA A 6 -0.82 -1.02 13.71
C ALA A 6 0.37 -1.30 14.66
N ALA A 7 0.59 -2.56 15.04
CA ALA A 7 1.71 -2.94 15.89
C ALA A 7 3.08 -2.64 15.22
N PHE A 8 3.20 -2.90 13.91
CA PHE A 8 4.38 -2.56 13.12
C PHE A 8 4.65 -1.05 13.12
N ARG A 9 3.61 -0.24 12.90
CA ARG A 9 3.67 1.22 12.98
C ARG A 9 4.14 1.69 14.36
N GLU A 10 3.46 1.27 15.43
CA GLU A 10 3.78 1.70 16.80
C GLU A 10 5.20 1.31 17.22
N TYR A 11 5.68 0.14 16.80
CA TYR A 11 7.04 -0.30 17.07
C TYR A 11 8.08 0.64 16.46
N TYR A 12 7.91 1.01 15.19
CA TYR A 12 8.91 1.81 14.44
C TYR A 12 8.80 3.31 14.67
N MET A 13 7.65 3.85 15.06
CA MET A 13 7.48 5.29 15.32
C MET A 13 8.43 5.86 16.40
N THR A 14 9.03 5.00 17.22
CA THR A 14 10.02 5.38 18.25
C THR A 14 11.47 5.14 17.84
N LYS A 15 11.70 4.72 16.59
CA LYS A 15 13.00 4.28 16.08
C LYS A 15 13.57 5.30 15.11
N VAL A 16 14.90 5.41 15.08
CA VAL A 16 15.64 6.30 14.19
C VAL A 16 15.39 5.98 12.71
N GLU A 17 15.08 4.72 12.40
CA GLU A 17 14.74 4.27 11.06
C GLU A 17 13.48 4.94 10.51
N TYR A 18 12.49 5.24 11.36
CA TYR A 18 11.22 5.82 10.92
C TYR A 18 11.39 7.21 10.27
N ASP A 19 12.36 8.01 10.74
CA ASP A 19 12.65 9.33 10.18
C ASP A 19 13.43 9.27 8.85
N LYS A 20 13.96 8.09 8.48
CA LYS A 20 14.81 7.92 7.30
C LYS A 20 14.09 7.49 6.03
N TYR A 21 12.90 6.91 6.17
CA TYR A 21 12.20 6.27 5.04
C TYR A 21 10.86 6.94 4.76
N ASP A 22 10.56 7.08 3.47
CA ASP A 22 9.28 7.63 2.99
C ASP A 22 8.10 6.69 3.28
N MET A 23 8.39 5.38 3.33
CA MET A 23 7.51 4.30 3.79
C MET A 23 8.30 3.13 4.36
N MET A 24 7.62 2.30 5.15
CA MET A 24 8.13 1.03 5.66
C MET A 24 7.16 -0.09 5.30
N TYR A 25 7.68 -1.21 4.81
CA TYR A 25 6.88 -2.37 4.43
C TYR A 25 7.41 -3.63 5.10
N LEU A 26 6.53 -4.38 5.77
CA LEU A 26 6.86 -5.64 6.40
C LEU A 26 6.42 -6.81 5.50
N VAL A 27 7.38 -7.63 5.09
CA VAL A 27 7.11 -8.92 4.45
C VAL A 27 7.08 -10.01 5.50
N THR A 28 6.06 -10.87 5.47
CA THR A 28 5.92 -12.00 6.38
C THR A 28 5.58 -13.29 5.64
N GLY A 29 6.03 -14.44 6.16
CA GLY A 29 5.61 -15.76 5.68
C GLY A 29 4.46 -16.36 6.49
N LEU A 30 3.75 -15.52 7.24
CA LEU A 30 2.58 -15.89 8.05
C LEU A 30 1.30 -15.46 7.34
N ASP A 31 0.23 -16.23 7.54
CA ASP A 31 -1.11 -15.88 7.06
C ASP A 31 -1.66 -14.67 7.85
N ILE A 32 -1.80 -13.55 7.15
CA ILE A 32 -2.48 -12.34 7.53
C ILE A 32 -3.98 -12.55 7.33
N VAL A 33 -4.71 -12.60 8.45
CA VAL A 33 -6.17 -12.76 8.42
C VAL A 33 -6.89 -11.56 9.02
N GLU A 34 -8.12 -11.32 8.58
CA GLU A 34 -9.04 -10.36 9.21
C GLU A 34 -10.29 -11.07 9.71
N GLN A 35 -10.72 -10.74 10.93
CA GLN A 35 -11.98 -11.24 11.47
C GLN A 35 -13.09 -10.24 11.18
N ALA A 36 -14.05 -10.65 10.35
CA ALA A 36 -15.23 -9.86 10.06
C ALA A 36 -16.17 -9.80 11.28
N ALA A 37 -17.09 -8.84 11.29
CA ALA A 37 -18.01 -8.61 12.42
C ALA A 37 -18.90 -9.82 12.76
N ASN A 38 -19.16 -10.71 11.79
CA ASN A 38 -19.91 -11.95 11.97
C ASN A 38 -19.04 -13.12 12.49
N GLY A 39 -17.76 -12.88 12.83
CA GLY A 39 -16.80 -13.87 13.32
C GLY A 39 -16.07 -14.64 12.22
N GLN A 40 -16.41 -14.44 10.94
CA GLN A 40 -15.72 -15.07 9.82
C GLN A 40 -14.26 -14.61 9.74
N ILE A 41 -13.35 -15.56 9.50
CA ILE A 41 -11.95 -15.27 9.23
C ILE A 41 -11.78 -15.15 7.71
N LEU A 42 -11.28 -14.01 7.26
CA LEU A 42 -10.99 -13.68 5.88
C LEU A 42 -9.48 -13.71 5.67
N ASP A 43 -9.07 -14.37 4.59
CA ASP A 43 -7.68 -14.44 4.15
C ASP A 43 -7.31 -13.17 3.37
N MET A 44 -6.15 -12.57 3.67
CA MET A 44 -5.79 -11.24 3.18
C MET A 44 -4.31 -11.18 2.80
N GLY A 45 -3.99 -10.87 1.54
CA GLY A 45 -2.60 -10.81 1.11
C GLY A 45 -1.77 -9.67 1.72
N GLY A 46 -2.40 -8.54 2.09
CA GLY A 46 -1.71 -7.36 2.57
C GLY A 46 -2.62 -6.28 3.13
N PHE A 47 -2.01 -5.29 3.78
CA PHE A 47 -2.68 -4.08 4.28
C PHE A 47 -1.73 -2.89 4.25
N ALA A 48 -2.27 -1.72 3.93
CA ALA A 48 -1.61 -0.44 4.06
C ALA A 48 -2.60 0.69 4.35
N TYR A 49 -2.09 1.80 4.88
CA TYR A 49 -2.89 3.00 5.10
C TYR A 49 -3.02 3.82 3.81
N VAL A 50 -4.24 4.07 3.36
CA VAL A 50 -4.48 4.85 2.15
C VAL A 50 -3.95 6.28 2.32
N GLY A 51 -3.06 6.71 1.43
CA GLY A 51 -2.41 8.03 1.42
C GLY A 51 -1.42 8.28 2.55
N GLY A 52 -0.93 7.20 3.19
CA GLY A 52 -0.03 7.24 4.33
C GLY A 52 1.40 7.67 4.02
N ILE A 53 1.83 7.71 2.76
CA ILE A 53 3.20 8.08 2.36
C ILE A 53 3.62 9.45 2.93
N CYS A 54 4.85 9.56 3.40
CA CYS A 54 5.39 10.74 4.12
C CYS A 54 4.66 11.13 5.42
N THR A 55 3.71 10.34 5.93
CA THR A 55 2.95 10.66 7.15
C THR A 55 3.28 9.70 8.29
N HIS A 56 2.61 9.84 9.44
CA HIS A 56 2.75 8.91 10.56
C HIS A 56 2.14 7.53 10.33
N THR A 57 1.48 7.32 9.20
CA THR A 57 0.88 6.05 8.78
C THR A 57 1.55 5.47 7.52
N ARG A 58 2.84 5.77 7.28
CA ARG A 58 3.62 5.32 6.11
C ARG A 58 3.97 3.82 6.08
N PHE A 59 3.07 2.97 6.54
CA PHE A 59 3.31 1.56 6.81
C PHE A 59 2.44 0.66 5.94
N GLY A 60 3.02 -0.44 5.46
CA GLY A 60 2.31 -1.55 4.85
C GLY A 60 2.84 -2.90 5.35
N VAL A 61 2.04 -3.94 5.16
CA VAL A 61 2.41 -5.33 5.44
C VAL A 61 1.87 -6.22 4.33
N GLY A 62 2.59 -7.29 3.98
CA GLY A 62 2.05 -8.31 3.10
C GLY A 62 2.75 -9.64 3.22
N GLU A 63 2.01 -10.66 2.79
CA GLU A 63 2.43 -12.04 2.78
C GLU A 63 3.34 -12.33 1.60
N ASP A 64 4.34 -13.17 1.83
CA ASP A 64 5.08 -13.81 0.76
C ASP A 64 5.25 -15.30 1.02
N ALA A 65 5.05 -16.08 -0.04
CA ALA A 65 5.38 -17.49 -0.04
C ALA A 65 6.70 -17.70 -0.77
N ALA A 66 7.66 -18.33 -0.09
CA ALA A 66 8.99 -18.52 -0.66
C ALA A 66 8.93 -19.18 -2.04
N LYS A 67 9.66 -18.61 -3.00
CA LYS A 67 9.78 -19.06 -4.41
C LYS A 67 8.56 -18.81 -5.31
N THR A 68 7.50 -18.17 -4.83
CA THR A 68 6.33 -17.85 -5.68
C THR A 68 6.40 -16.44 -6.27
N TRP A 69 7.17 -15.54 -5.63
CA TRP A 69 7.18 -14.10 -5.94
C TRP A 69 5.80 -13.45 -5.83
N TYR A 70 4.88 -14.09 -5.10
CA TYR A 70 3.49 -13.66 -4.95
C TYR A 70 3.41 -12.23 -4.42
N ASN A 71 4.28 -11.88 -3.47
CA ASN A 71 4.26 -10.57 -2.86
C ASN A 71 4.68 -9.43 -3.80
N VAL A 72 5.20 -9.68 -5.00
CA VAL A 72 5.55 -8.58 -5.92
C VAL A 72 4.29 -7.78 -6.29
N ARG A 73 3.19 -8.48 -6.61
CA ARG A 73 1.90 -7.84 -6.93
C ARG A 73 1.28 -7.22 -5.69
N THR A 74 1.25 -7.94 -4.58
CA THR A 74 0.68 -7.48 -3.31
C THR A 74 1.39 -6.23 -2.79
N LEU A 75 2.73 -6.24 -2.74
CA LEU A 75 3.51 -5.05 -2.40
C LEU A 75 3.15 -3.85 -3.27
N ALA A 76 3.05 -4.04 -4.59
CA ALA A 76 2.69 -2.95 -5.49
C ALA A 76 1.25 -2.42 -5.25
N HIS A 77 0.31 -3.31 -4.92
CA HIS A 77 -1.05 -2.93 -4.50
C HIS A 77 -1.03 -2.09 -3.22
N GLU A 78 -0.33 -2.56 -2.18
CA GLU A 78 -0.24 -1.85 -0.90
C GLU A 78 0.52 -0.52 -1.00
N VAL A 79 1.54 -0.46 -1.87
CA VAL A 79 2.21 0.81 -2.23
C VAL A 79 1.23 1.75 -2.92
N GLY A 80 0.36 1.24 -3.80
CA GLY A 80 -0.74 2.01 -4.39
C GLY A 80 -1.64 2.65 -3.33
N HIS A 81 -2.02 1.89 -2.30
CA HIS A 81 -2.72 2.43 -1.14
C HIS A 81 -1.91 3.54 -0.46
N LEU A 82 -0.65 3.32 -0.09
CA LEU A 82 0.19 4.35 0.53
C LEU A 82 0.29 5.64 -0.30
N LEU A 83 0.28 5.51 -1.63
CA LEU A 83 0.31 6.63 -2.58
C LEU A 83 -1.06 7.28 -2.82
N GLY A 84 -2.10 6.83 -2.12
CA GLY A 84 -3.41 7.48 -2.05
C GLY A 84 -4.54 6.79 -2.80
N CYS A 85 -4.29 5.67 -3.46
CA CYS A 85 -5.33 4.99 -4.24
C CYS A 85 -6.20 4.12 -3.32
N PRO A 86 -7.52 4.34 -3.22
CA PRO A 86 -8.42 3.27 -2.78
C PRO A 86 -8.51 2.20 -3.87
N HIS A 87 -9.30 1.15 -3.63
CA HIS A 87 -9.59 0.20 -4.68
C HIS A 87 -10.27 0.87 -5.89
N ASP A 88 -10.11 0.26 -7.06
CA ASP A 88 -10.85 0.68 -8.26
C ASP A 88 -12.36 0.46 -8.05
N GLY A 89 -13.16 1.51 -8.28
CA GLY A 89 -14.60 1.53 -8.03
C GLY A 89 -14.99 2.15 -6.69
N ASP A 90 -14.08 2.20 -5.72
CA ASP A 90 -14.37 2.72 -4.38
C ASP A 90 -14.33 4.26 -4.32
N PRO A 91 -15.11 4.87 -3.40
CA PRO A 91 -14.96 6.28 -3.07
C PRO A 91 -13.63 6.51 -2.33
N VAL A 92 -13.10 7.74 -2.43
CA VAL A 92 -11.90 8.12 -1.69
C VAL A 92 -12.22 8.30 -0.21
N PRO A 93 -11.34 7.86 0.71
CA PRO A 93 -11.45 8.21 2.13
C PRO A 93 -11.58 9.72 2.32
N ALA A 94 -12.57 10.13 3.13
CA ALA A 94 -12.89 11.55 3.34
C ALA A 94 -11.69 12.34 3.89
N GLU A 95 -10.83 11.66 4.64
CA GLU A 95 -9.63 12.18 5.30
C GLU A 95 -8.56 12.66 4.30
N LEU A 96 -8.55 12.11 3.08
CA LEU A 96 -7.57 12.51 2.07
C LEU A 96 -7.94 13.82 1.36
N ASN A 97 -9.20 14.26 1.47
CA ASN A 97 -9.71 15.49 0.84
C ASN A 97 -9.21 15.66 -0.61
N HIS A 98 -9.42 14.61 -1.41
CA HIS A 98 -8.80 14.47 -2.72
C HIS A 98 -9.77 14.88 -3.84
N PRO A 99 -9.34 15.67 -4.85
CA PRO A 99 -10.23 16.11 -5.94
C PRO A 99 -10.51 15.03 -7.00
N TYR A 100 -9.72 13.96 -7.01
CA TYR A 100 -9.91 12.77 -7.85
C TYR A 100 -10.35 11.58 -7.01
N GLY A 101 -10.87 10.52 -7.64
CA GLY A 101 -11.22 9.26 -6.97
C GLY A 101 -11.34 8.09 -7.92
N SER A 102 -11.62 6.90 -7.38
CA SER A 102 -11.60 5.64 -8.13
C SER A 102 -12.95 5.17 -8.66
N THR A 103 -14.05 5.86 -8.34
CA THR A 103 -15.41 5.48 -8.74
C THR A 103 -15.65 5.45 -10.26
N LYS A 104 -14.77 6.08 -11.06
CA LYS A 104 -14.81 6.06 -12.53
C LYS A 104 -13.98 4.94 -13.17
N CYS A 105 -13.23 4.20 -12.38
CA CYS A 105 -12.44 3.05 -12.82
C CYS A 105 -13.08 1.79 -12.25
N PRO A 106 -13.90 1.06 -13.03
CA PRO A 106 -14.57 -0.15 -12.57
C PRO A 106 -13.60 -1.22 -12.03
N TRP A 107 -13.97 -1.86 -10.92
CA TRP A 107 -13.27 -3.00 -10.35
C TRP A 107 -12.96 -4.09 -11.40
N ASP A 108 -13.94 -4.41 -12.25
CA ASP A 108 -13.85 -5.48 -13.24
C ASP A 108 -12.90 -5.20 -14.40
N TRP A 109 -12.32 -4.00 -14.49
CA TRP A 109 -11.24 -3.74 -15.45
C TRP A 109 -9.93 -4.45 -15.07
N GLY A 110 -9.84 -4.97 -13.84
CA GLY A 110 -8.75 -5.86 -13.42
C GLY A 110 -7.40 -5.17 -13.29
N TYR A 111 -7.39 -3.85 -13.06
CA TYR A 111 -6.16 -3.15 -12.71
C TYR A 111 -5.69 -3.52 -11.30
N ILE A 112 -4.44 -3.21 -10.98
CA ILE A 112 -3.78 -3.70 -9.77
C ILE A 112 -4.51 -3.37 -8.46
N MET A 113 -5.29 -2.28 -8.41
CA MET A 113 -6.12 -1.91 -7.25
C MET A 113 -7.43 -2.70 -7.13
N SER A 114 -7.56 -3.81 -7.87
CA SER A 114 -8.59 -4.83 -7.72
C SER A 114 -7.96 -6.18 -7.38
N TYR A 115 -8.78 -7.15 -6.98
CA TYR A 115 -8.33 -8.53 -6.76
C TYR A 115 -8.44 -9.42 -8.01
N ASN A 116 -8.94 -8.88 -9.13
CA ASN A 116 -9.08 -9.64 -10.37
C ASN A 116 -7.71 -9.80 -11.05
N GLN A 117 -7.35 -11.05 -11.39
CA GLN A 117 -6.04 -11.44 -11.94
C GLN A 117 -6.18 -12.18 -13.27
N ASP A 118 -7.13 -11.75 -14.09
CA ASP A 118 -7.53 -12.47 -15.31
C ASP A 118 -6.89 -11.86 -16.59
N SER A 119 -6.10 -10.79 -16.46
CA SER A 119 -5.48 -10.09 -17.59
C SER A 119 -4.23 -9.31 -17.20
N ILE A 120 -3.45 -8.87 -18.19
CA ILE A 120 -2.23 -8.06 -18.00
C ILE A 120 -2.45 -6.72 -17.28
N ASN A 121 -3.70 -6.24 -17.17
CA ASN A 121 -4.01 -5.03 -16.42
C ASN A 121 -3.64 -5.15 -14.95
N GLU A 122 -3.58 -6.37 -14.41
CA GLU A 122 -3.25 -6.62 -13.01
C GLU A 122 -1.87 -6.10 -12.60
N PHE A 123 -0.98 -5.86 -13.58
CA PHE A 123 0.36 -5.33 -13.39
C PHE A 123 0.45 -3.81 -13.61
N SER A 124 -0.68 -3.12 -13.71
CA SER A 124 -0.76 -1.69 -14.00
C SER A 124 -1.75 -0.97 -13.09
N PHE A 125 -1.47 0.29 -12.78
CA PHE A 125 -2.43 1.19 -12.13
C PHE A 125 -3.45 1.71 -13.14
N SER A 126 -4.72 1.79 -12.72
CA SER A 126 -5.78 2.44 -13.49
C SER A 126 -5.48 3.93 -13.69
N THR A 127 -6.18 4.57 -14.63
CA THR A 127 -6.06 6.03 -14.81
C THR A 127 -6.47 6.81 -13.56
N CYS A 128 -7.44 6.30 -12.79
CA CYS A 128 -7.88 6.92 -11.55
C CYS A 128 -6.75 6.91 -10.51
N CYS A 129 -6.15 5.74 -10.26
CA CYS A 129 -5.03 5.66 -9.33
C CYS A 129 -3.85 6.53 -9.78
N ASN A 130 -3.51 6.52 -11.09
CA ASN A 130 -2.47 7.39 -11.63
C ASN A 130 -2.72 8.90 -11.36
N ASP A 131 -3.95 9.38 -11.52
CA ASP A 131 -4.30 10.77 -11.24
C ASP A 131 -4.23 11.10 -9.74
N MET A 132 -4.60 10.13 -8.89
CA MET A 132 -4.46 10.26 -7.44
C MET A 132 -3.01 10.38 -7.00
N ILE A 133 -2.13 9.49 -7.47
CA ILE A 133 -0.69 9.55 -7.20
C ILE A 133 -0.12 10.90 -7.64
N ARG A 134 -0.45 11.35 -8.86
CA ARG A 134 0.02 12.63 -9.41
C ARG A 134 -0.41 13.83 -8.59
N HIS A 135 -1.59 13.81 -7.99
CA HIS A 135 -2.06 14.89 -7.14
C HIS A 135 -1.37 14.82 -5.77
N LEU A 136 -1.34 13.64 -5.15
CA LEU A 136 -0.79 13.42 -3.83
C LEU A 136 0.70 13.81 -3.74
N VAL A 137 1.51 13.44 -4.72
CA VAL A 137 2.95 13.79 -4.79
C VAL A 137 3.19 15.30 -4.86
N ARG A 138 2.22 16.09 -5.36
CA ARG A 138 2.34 17.55 -5.46
C ARG A 138 1.91 18.27 -4.18
N MET A 139 1.35 17.56 -3.20
CA MET A 139 0.92 18.18 -1.94
C MET A 139 2.14 18.57 -1.09
N PRO A 140 2.13 19.75 -0.43
CA PRO A 140 3.24 20.18 0.42
C PRO A 140 3.64 19.18 1.52
N SER A 141 2.66 18.45 2.05
CA SER A 141 2.87 17.42 3.07
C SER A 141 3.58 16.15 2.55
N ARG A 142 3.74 15.99 1.23
CA ARG A 142 4.32 14.80 0.58
C ARG A 142 5.71 15.08 0.00
N ARG A 143 6.36 16.14 0.50
CA ARG A 143 7.64 16.62 0.00
C ARG A 143 8.79 15.61 0.15
N CYS A 144 8.66 14.60 1.02
CA CYS A 144 9.65 13.52 1.15
C CYS A 144 9.88 12.79 -0.18
N MET A 145 8.83 12.66 -1.01
CA MET A 145 8.92 12.03 -2.33
C MET A 145 9.62 12.87 -3.41
N LEU A 146 9.96 14.14 -3.12
CA LEU A 146 10.57 15.06 -4.09
C LEU A 146 12.08 15.22 -3.88
N THR A 147 12.61 14.63 -2.82
CA THR A 147 14.05 14.56 -2.55
C THR A 147 14.61 13.25 -3.08
N ASN A 148 15.83 13.31 -3.62
CA ASN A 148 16.57 12.12 -4.00
C ASN A 148 17.73 11.92 -3.03
N ASP A 149 17.43 11.23 -1.94
CA ASP A 149 18.33 10.75 -0.89
C ASP A 149 18.32 9.21 -0.83
N ALA A 150 18.14 8.58 -2.00
CA ALA A 150 18.07 7.14 -2.11
C ALA A 150 19.38 6.48 -1.64
N HIS A 151 19.29 5.70 -0.58
CA HIS A 151 20.38 4.88 -0.05
C HIS A 151 20.01 3.41 -0.16
N ILE A 152 20.60 2.72 -1.14
CA ILE A 152 20.38 1.28 -1.30
C ILE A 152 21.33 0.53 -0.37
N THR A 153 20.75 -0.22 0.57
CA THR A 153 21.52 -1.15 1.40
C THR A 153 21.34 -2.56 0.83
N TYR A 154 22.40 -3.13 0.27
CA TYR A 154 22.41 -4.53 -0.13
C TYR A 154 22.73 -5.41 1.09
N ASN A 155 21.88 -6.40 1.35
CA ASN A 155 22.18 -7.40 2.37
C ASN A 155 23.18 -8.40 1.75
N ASN A 156 24.48 -8.14 1.92
CA ASN A 156 25.58 -8.97 1.39
C ASN A 156 25.74 -10.32 2.12
N ARG A 157 24.63 -10.98 2.44
CA ARG A 157 24.68 -12.36 2.94
C ARG A 157 24.68 -13.30 1.74
N THR A 158 25.88 -13.56 1.22
CA THR A 158 26.20 -14.74 0.43
C THR A 158 26.28 -15.96 1.32
#